data_AF-A0A8T8E4M2-F1
#
_entry.id   AF-A0A8T8E4M2-F1
#
_cell.length_a   1.000
_cell.length_b   1.000
_cell.length_c   1.000
_cell.angle_alpha   90.00
_cell.angle_beta   90.00
_cell.angle_gamma   90.00
#
_symmetry.space_group_name_H-M   'P 1'
#
loop_
_entity.id
_entity.type
_entity.pdbx_description
1 polymer ?
#
loop_
_entity_poly.entity_id
_entity_poly.type
_entity_poly.pdbx_seq_one_letter_code
_entity_poly.pdbx_strand_id
1 'polypeptide(L)' 'MASDSGPSDSDVTAAFERDLEALVTTAFGRGAVIDGVWDVSSPVSDAPEWTITIERRDPDPDSDSAFEPEFLED' A
#
# COMPACT_ATOMS: atom_id res chain seq x y z
N MET A 1 -11.73 -31.75 -19.27
CA MET A 1 -12.28 -30.46 -18.81
C MET A 1 -11.22 -29.84 -17.94
N ALA A 2 -10.59 -28.74 -18.38
CA ALA A 2 -9.73 -27.97 -17.50
C ALA A 2 -10.66 -27.22 -16.54
N SER A 3 -10.53 -27.49 -15.25
CA SER A 3 -11.17 -26.65 -14.23
C SER A 3 -10.51 -25.29 -14.33
N ASP A 4 -11.21 -24.33 -14.94
CA ASP A 4 -10.89 -22.92 -14.87
C ASP A 4 -11.18 -22.48 -13.43
N SER A 5 -10.26 -22.82 -12.53
CA SER A 5 -10.27 -22.30 -11.17
C SER A 5 -9.86 -20.84 -11.31
N GLY A 6 -10.87 -19.95 -11.29
CA GLY A 6 -10.63 -18.52 -11.18
C GLY A 6 -9.71 -18.18 -10.01
N PRO A 7 -9.18 -16.95 -9.97
CA PRO A 7 -8.28 -16.53 -8.90
C PRO A 7 -8.93 -16.81 -7.55
N SER A 8 -8.16 -17.40 -6.64
CA SER A 8 -8.64 -17.64 -5.28
C SER A 8 -8.83 -16.30 -4.56
N ASP A 9 -9.66 -16.25 -3.54
CA ASP A 9 -9.86 -15.03 -2.73
C ASP A 9 -8.53 -14.50 -2.16
N SER A 10 -7.58 -15.40 -1.86
CA SER A 10 -6.21 -15.04 -1.47
C SER A 10 -5.43 -14.34 -2.57
N ASP A 11 -5.56 -14.76 -3.83
CA ASP A 11 -4.88 -14.13 -4.96
C ASP A 11 -5.40 -12.72 -5.21
N VAL A 12 -6.73 -12.53 -5.08
CA VAL A 12 -7.39 -11.23 -5.22
C VAL A 12 -6.95 -10.28 -4.09
N THR A 13 -6.88 -10.79 -2.86
CA THR A 13 -6.43 -9.99 -1.70
C THR A 13 -4.97 -9.58 -1.85
N ALA A 14 -4.09 -10.49 -2.25
CA ALA A 14 -2.67 -10.18 -2.48
C ALA A 14 -2.46 -9.16 -3.60
N ALA A 15 -3.28 -9.20 -4.65
CA ALA A 15 -3.25 -8.18 -5.71
C ALA A 15 -3.65 -6.81 -5.17
N PHE A 16 -4.73 -6.73 -4.37
CA PHE A 16 -5.17 -5.49 -3.73
C PHE A 16 -4.09 -4.89 -2.82
N GLU A 17 -3.45 -5.69 -1.98
CA GLU A 17 -2.37 -5.24 -1.10
C GLU A 17 -1.21 -4.60 -1.88
N ARG A 18 -0.80 -5.26 -2.97
CA ARG A 18 0.25 -4.76 -3.87
C ARG A 18 -0.12 -3.44 -4.53
N ASP A 19 -1.38 -3.31 -4.98
CA ASP A 19 -1.85 -2.11 -5.64
C ASP A 19 -1.93 -0.93 -4.66
N LEU A 20 -2.31 -1.20 -3.40
CA LEU A 20 -2.29 -0.21 -2.32
C LEU A 20 -0.87 0.25 -2.00
N GLU A 21 0.11 -0.66 -1.92
CA GLU A 21 1.52 -0.34 -1.70
C GLU A 21 2.07 0.58 -2.81
N ALA A 22 1.78 0.24 -4.07
CA ALA A 22 2.21 1.02 -5.22
C ALA A 22 1.59 2.44 -5.22
N LEU A 23 0.30 2.54 -4.87
CA LEU A 23 -0.41 3.81 -4.75
C LEU A 23 0.22 4.71 -3.68
N VAL A 24 0.39 4.20 -2.47
CA VAL A 24 0.93 4.94 -1.33
C VAL A 24 2.36 5.41 -1.63
N THR A 25 3.22 4.51 -2.11
CA THR A 25 4.62 4.82 -2.45
C THR A 25 4.72 5.89 -3.54
N THR A 26 3.89 5.78 -4.59
CA THR A 26 3.88 6.74 -5.69
C THR A 26 3.40 8.12 -5.24
N ALA A 27 2.34 8.18 -4.43
CA ALA A 27 1.82 9.43 -3.90
C ALA A 27 2.85 10.12 -3.00
N PHE A 28 3.51 9.36 -2.11
CA PHE A 28 4.59 9.86 -1.27
C PHE A 28 5.76 10.40 -2.10
N GLY A 29 6.24 9.64 -3.09
CA GLY A 29 7.33 10.06 -3.98
C GLY A 29 7.03 11.32 -4.80
N ARG A 30 5.75 11.67 -4.97
CA ARG A 30 5.30 12.91 -5.61
C ARG A 30 5.12 14.08 -4.63
N GLY A 31 5.34 13.87 -3.33
CA GLY A 31 5.20 14.88 -2.28
C GLY A 31 3.77 15.08 -1.78
N ALA A 32 2.86 14.12 -2.02
CA ALA A 32 1.54 14.18 -1.41
C ALA A 32 1.62 13.95 0.11
N VAL A 33 0.79 14.66 0.87
CA VAL A 33 0.54 14.34 2.29
C VAL A 33 -0.37 13.13 2.33
N ILE A 34 0.20 11.99 2.72
CA ILE A 34 -0.45 10.67 2.69
C ILE A 34 -0.72 10.11 4.08
N ASP A 35 -0.41 10.83 5.15
CA ASP A 35 -0.81 10.51 6.52
C ASP A 35 -2.14 11.20 6.86
N GLY A 36 -3.14 10.44 7.34
CA GLY A 36 -4.49 10.96 7.52
C GLY A 36 -5.62 9.94 7.46
N VAL A 37 -6.85 10.45 7.31
CA VAL A 37 -8.10 9.69 7.21
C VAL A 37 -8.85 10.16 5.97
N TRP A 38 -9.31 9.23 5.13
CA TRP A 38 -10.07 9.52 3.91
C TRP A 38 -11.32 8.67 3.82
N ASP A 39 -12.41 9.31 3.45
CA ASP A 39 -13.64 8.62 3.07
C ASP A 39 -13.63 8.33 1.57
N VAL A 40 -13.80 7.06 1.21
CA VAL A 40 -13.86 6.58 -0.16
C VAL A 40 -15.32 6.34 -0.51
N SER A 41 -15.88 7.32 -1.23
CA SER A 41 -17.22 7.23 -1.79
C SER A 41 -17.19 6.50 -3.14
N SER A 42 -17.92 5.38 -3.22
CA SER A 42 -18.16 4.70 -4.49
C SER A 42 -19.31 5.37 -5.24
N PRO A 43 -19.22 5.56 -6.58
CA PRO A 43 -20.36 5.99 -7.38
C PRO A 43 -21.42 4.88 -7.56
N VAL A 44 -21.11 3.65 -7.16
CA VAL A 44 -22.04 2.51 -7.24
C VAL A 44 -22.97 2.55 -6.03
N SER A 45 -24.27 2.66 -6.28
CA SER A 45 -25.29 2.87 -5.25
C SER A 45 -25.39 1.76 -4.19
N ASP A 46 -24.97 0.54 -4.53
CA ASP A 46 -24.98 -0.62 -3.63
C ASP A 46 -23.60 -0.92 -3.02
N ALA A 47 -22.58 -0.13 -3.35
CA ALA A 47 -21.26 -0.31 -2.76
C ALA A 47 -21.23 0.33 -1.36
N PRO A 48 -20.55 -0.31 -0.40
CA PRO A 48 -20.37 0.28 0.92
C PRO A 48 -19.48 1.51 0.84
N GLU A 49 -19.63 2.39 1.83
CA GLU A 49 -18.67 3.45 2.08
C GLU A 49 -17.48 2.87 2.85
N TRP A 50 -16.28 3.32 2.50
CA TRP A 50 -15.07 2.91 3.20
C TRP A 50 -14.36 4.11 3.79
N THR A 51 -13.75 3.92 4.96
CA THR A 51 -12.80 4.87 5.52
C THR A 51 -11.42 4.22 5.52
N ILE A 52 -10.43 4.94 5.00
CA ILE A 52 -9.02 4.54 4.97
C ILE A 52 -8.26 5.42 5.94
N THR A 53 -7.48 4.80 6.83
CA THR A 53 -6.54 5.48 7.72
C THR A 53 -5.13 5.07 7.33
N ILE A 54 -4.26 6.06 7.06
CA ILE A 54 -2.84 5.83 6.81
C ILE A 54 -2.05 6.53 7.91
N GLU A 55 -1.29 5.73 8.66
CA GLU A 55 -0.43 6.19 9.74
C GLU A 55 1.02 5.97 9.37
N ARG A 56 1.84 7.01 9.51
CA ARG A 56 3.28 6.85 9.38
C ARG A 56 3.80 6.10 10.59
N ARG A 57 4.54 5.02 10.35
CA ARG A 57 5.37 4.38 11.37
C ARG A 57 6.79 4.84 11.15
N ASP A 58 7.35 5.48 12.15
CA ASP A 58 8.78 5.76 12.14
C ASP A 58 9.53 4.42 12.21
N PRO A 59 10.65 4.28 11.48
CA PRO A 59 11.46 3.07 11.57
C PRO A 59 11.85 2.86 13.03
N ASP A 60 11.71 1.62 13.50
CA ASP A 60 12.19 1.25 14.82
C ASP A 60 13.70 1.54 14.86
N PRO A 61 14.19 2.37 15.79
CA PRO A 61 15.62 2.67 15.90
C PRO A 61 16.48 1.42 16.14
N ASP A 62 15.88 0.32 16.62
CA ASP A 62 16.52 -0.97 16.84
C ASP A 62 16.38 -1.93 15.64
N SER A 63 15.69 -1.52 14.56
CA SER A 63 15.70 -2.26 13.30
C SER A 63 16.98 -1.90 12.52
N ASP A 64 17.94 -2.83 12.49
CA ASP A 64 19.23 -2.81 11.76
C ASP A 64 19.15 -2.58 10.23
N SER A 65 18.03 -2.09 9.69
CA SER A 65 17.88 -1.64 8.30
C SER A 65 18.04 -0.12 8.14
N ALA A 66 18.77 0.53 9.05
CA ALA A 66 19.37 1.82 8.78
C ALA A 66 20.31 1.64 7.58
N PHE A 67 19.83 2.01 6.40
CA PHE A 67 20.61 2.00 5.17
C PHE A 67 21.81 2.92 5.39
N GLU A 68 22.98 2.39 5.75
CA GLU A 68 24.24 3.13 5.76
C GLU A 68 24.75 3.14 4.32
N PRO A 69 24.64 4.25 3.57
CA PRO A 69 25.23 4.32 2.26
C PRO A 69 26.75 4.23 2.41
N GLU A 70 27.36 3.13 1.99
CA GLU A 70 28.81 3.07 1.80
C GLU A 70 29.18 4.10 0.73
N PHE A 71 29.71 5.24 1.19
CA PHE A 71 30.36 6.20 0.30
C PHE A 71 31.58 5.49 -0.30
N LEU A 72 31.55 5.24 -1.62
CA LEU A 72 32.75 4.80 -2.32
C LEU A 72 33.81 5.92 -2.23
N GLU A 73 34.85 5.67 -1.44
CA GLU A 73 36.07 6.49 -1.42
C GLU A 73 36.84 6.24 -2.73
N ASP A 74 37.24 7.32 -3.41
CA ASP A 74 37.96 7.34 -4.71
C ASP A 74 39.45 6.93 -4.54
#